data_AF-A0A166SGF6-F1
#
_entry.id   AF-A0A166SGF6-F1
#
_cell.length_a   1.000
_cell.length_b   1.000
_cell.length_c   1.000
_cell.angle_alpha   90.00
_cell.angle_beta   90.00
_cell.angle_gamma   90.00
#
_symmetry.space_group_name_H-M   'P 1'
#
loop_
_entity.id
_entity.type
_entity.pdbx_description
1 polymer ?
#
loop_
_entity_poly.entity_id
_entity_poly.type
_entity_poly.pdbx_seq_one_letter_code
_entity_poly.pdbx_strand_id
1 'polypeptide(L)'
;MITYKVKHGDTLYAIAHHFGICAGMLAMSNNIFEPHQISEGQELLVPIGISNKDLNFRNHREQYDLKTIKKIFSQEGTTAGGVFKFTFPRFDLKVRIDGIIIEPDLALTSWVAFNQLENHSMMMGDLVLLENEVGPVISSLIENGIEVTGLHNHLLYESPRIMYLHIKGEGDPIKLAQGVRNALSLTSTPFNIKKQQPPSQVDWKAIENILGHKGSHKDTVLQLSVPRTIIISENGQQLSPAMGISHAINFQSIGQIVATTGDFVLLANEVNPVTSILRKNNIYITAIHNHMLTEVPRLFFIHFWAVGKSEKLAQVFKSIIDLAK
;
A
#
# COMPACT_ATOMS: atom_id res chain seq x y z
N MET A 1 -14.96 -20.10 -13.98
CA MET A 1 -14.72 -20.03 -15.45
C MET A 1 -15.93 -20.62 -16.15
N ILE A 2 -16.50 -19.88 -17.10
CA ILE A 2 -17.50 -20.39 -18.04
C ILE A 2 -17.06 -20.04 -19.46
N THR A 3 -17.57 -20.77 -20.45
CA THR A 3 -17.35 -20.44 -21.86
C THR A 3 -18.55 -19.66 -22.38
N TYR A 4 -18.30 -18.51 -23.00
CA TYR A 4 -19.29 -17.69 -23.68
C TYR A 4 -19.04 -17.69 -25.19
N LYS A 5 -20.06 -17.97 -25.99
CA LYS A 5 -19.97 -17.91 -27.44
C LYS A 5 -20.45 -16.56 -27.94
N VAL A 6 -19.56 -15.79 -28.55
CA VAL A 6 -19.80 -14.44 -29.09
C VAL A 6 -20.95 -14.48 -30.10
N LYS A 7 -21.90 -13.57 -29.95
CA LYS A 7 -23.07 -13.39 -30.82
C LYS A 7 -22.90 -12.18 -31.72
N HIS A 8 -23.72 -12.13 -32.77
CA HIS A 8 -23.78 -10.97 -33.65
C HIS A 8 -24.06 -9.68 -32.87
N GLY A 9 -23.21 -8.67 -33.04
CA GLY A 9 -23.33 -7.37 -32.38
C GLY A 9 -22.71 -7.27 -30.98
N ASP A 10 -22.12 -8.35 -30.46
CA ASP A 10 -21.40 -8.29 -29.20
C ASP A 10 -20.12 -7.46 -29.32
N THR A 11 -19.75 -6.83 -28.21
CA THR A 11 -18.43 -6.25 -28.00
C THR A 11 -17.81 -6.85 -26.74
N LEU A 12 -16.47 -6.87 -26.68
CA LEU A 12 -15.76 -7.36 -25.49
C LEU A 12 -16.20 -6.61 -24.22
N TYR A 13 -16.48 -5.32 -24.35
CA TYR A 13 -17.01 -4.48 -23.27
C TYR A 13 -18.41 -4.90 -22.82
N ALA A 14 -19.35 -5.10 -23.77
CA ALA A 14 -20.70 -5.51 -23.45
C ALA A 14 -20.76 -6.90 -22.80
N ILE A 15 -19.95 -7.84 -23.29
CA ILE A 15 -19.83 -9.19 -22.71
C ILE A 15 -19.24 -9.09 -21.29
N ALA A 16 -18.13 -8.38 -21.10
CA ALA A 16 -17.51 -8.22 -19.79
C ALA A 16 -18.46 -7.57 -18.78
N HIS A 17 -19.15 -6.50 -19.17
CA HIS A 17 -20.17 -5.84 -18.37
C HIS A 17 -21.32 -6.79 -18.00
N HIS A 18 -21.80 -7.61 -18.95
CA HIS A 18 -22.84 -8.60 -18.69
C HIS A 18 -22.46 -9.59 -17.60
N PHE A 19 -21.18 -9.98 -17.55
CA PHE A 19 -20.64 -10.90 -16.54
C PHE A 19 -20.05 -10.21 -15.30
N GLY A 20 -20.16 -8.89 -15.19
CA GLY A 20 -19.67 -8.13 -14.03
C GLY A 20 -18.14 -8.11 -13.89
N ILE A 21 -17.40 -8.31 -14.99
CA ILE A 21 -15.93 -8.28 -15.02
C ILE A 21 -15.43 -7.12 -15.89
N CYS A 22 -14.16 -6.74 -15.78
CA CYS A 22 -13.59 -5.71 -16.65
C CYS A 22 -13.23 -6.28 -18.03
N ALA A 23 -13.40 -5.47 -19.08
CA ALA A 23 -13.12 -5.87 -20.47
C ALA A 23 -11.66 -6.30 -20.68
N GLY A 24 -10.71 -5.63 -20.01
CA GLY A 24 -9.30 -6.00 -20.04
C GLY A 24 -9.02 -7.38 -19.45
N MET A 25 -9.70 -7.77 -18.36
CA MET A 25 -9.57 -9.12 -17.79
C MET A 25 -10.13 -10.18 -18.74
N LEU A 26 -11.26 -9.90 -19.39
CA LEU A 26 -11.80 -10.79 -20.41
C LEU A 26 -10.86 -10.91 -21.62
N ALA A 27 -10.23 -9.79 -22.02
CA ALA A 27 -9.25 -9.76 -23.10
C ALA A 27 -8.03 -10.65 -22.78
N MET A 28 -7.42 -10.41 -21.62
CA MET A 28 -6.24 -11.13 -21.14
C MET A 28 -6.51 -12.63 -21.00
N SER A 29 -7.68 -13.00 -20.45
CA SER A 29 -8.08 -14.41 -20.27
C SER A 29 -8.23 -15.17 -21.59
N ASN A 30 -8.33 -14.45 -22.71
CA ASN A 30 -8.52 -15.00 -24.05
C ASN A 30 -7.40 -14.62 -25.03
N ASN A 31 -6.29 -14.08 -24.53
CA ASN A 31 -5.17 -13.61 -25.34
C ASN A 31 -5.60 -12.63 -26.47
N ILE A 32 -6.56 -11.76 -26.16
CA ILE A 32 -7.06 -10.73 -27.09
C ILE A 32 -6.26 -9.46 -26.82
N PHE A 33 -5.63 -8.92 -27.86
CA PHE A 33 -4.86 -7.68 -27.81
C PHE A 33 -5.61 -6.54 -28.49
N GLU A 34 -5.18 -5.30 -28.24
CA GLU A 34 -5.71 -4.12 -28.94
C GLU A 34 -5.64 -4.30 -30.47
N PRO A 35 -6.71 -4.00 -31.22
CA PRO A 35 -7.88 -3.21 -30.84
C PRO A 35 -9.08 -4.01 -30.25
N HIS A 36 -8.83 -5.07 -29.47
CA HIS A 36 -9.84 -5.85 -28.75
C HIS A 36 -10.93 -6.46 -29.65
N GLN A 37 -10.53 -6.93 -30.83
CA GLN A 37 -11.44 -7.52 -31.80
C GLN A 37 -11.89 -8.92 -31.38
N ILE A 38 -13.19 -9.17 -31.51
CA ILE A 38 -13.82 -10.47 -31.34
C ILE A 38 -14.67 -10.79 -32.57
N SER A 39 -14.80 -12.08 -32.88
CA SER A 39 -15.60 -12.56 -34.02
C SER A 39 -16.85 -13.29 -33.56
N GLU A 40 -17.94 -13.15 -34.30
CA GLU A 40 -19.14 -13.95 -34.06
C GLU A 40 -18.81 -15.45 -34.09
N GLY A 41 -19.34 -16.19 -33.11
CA GLY A 41 -19.07 -17.61 -32.92
C GLY A 41 -17.78 -17.94 -32.18
N GLN A 42 -16.91 -16.96 -31.90
CA GLN A 42 -15.71 -17.15 -31.07
C GLN A 42 -16.11 -17.55 -29.65
N GLU A 43 -15.41 -18.50 -29.06
CA GLU A 43 -15.58 -18.89 -27.67
C GLU A 43 -14.61 -18.12 -26.78
N LEU A 44 -15.15 -17.44 -25.77
CA LEU A 44 -14.41 -16.70 -24.77
C LEU A 44 -14.50 -17.42 -23.41
N LEU A 45 -13.35 -17.64 -22.80
CA LEU A 45 -13.22 -18.01 -21.40
C LEU A 45 -13.53 -16.79 -20.55
N VAL A 46 -14.68 -16.82 -19.87
CA VAL A 46 -15.11 -15.76 -18.96
C VAL A 46 -14.75 -16.15 -17.53
N PRO A 47 -13.84 -15.42 -16.88
CA PRO A 47 -13.46 -15.67 -15.49
C PRO A 47 -14.50 -15.11 -14.52
N ILE A 48 -15.73 -15.65 -14.52
CA ILE A 48 -16.67 -15.38 -13.42
C ILE A 48 -16.30 -16.22 -12.20
N GLY A 49 -16.17 -15.55 -11.05
CA GLY A 49 -16.27 -16.18 -9.74
C GLY A 49 -17.71 -16.63 -9.52
N ILE A 50 -17.92 -17.92 -9.24
CA ILE A 50 -19.25 -18.43 -8.96
C ILE A 50 -19.76 -17.76 -7.68
N SER A 51 -20.90 -17.08 -7.76
CA SER A 51 -21.61 -16.57 -6.57
C SER A 51 -22.01 -17.75 -5.69
N ASN A 52 -21.36 -17.87 -4.52
CA ASN A 52 -21.60 -18.85 -3.44
C ASN A 52 -23.01 -18.73 -2.82
N LYS A 53 -24.07 -19.02 -3.56
CA LYS A 53 -25.43 -19.17 -2.97
C LYS A 53 -25.94 -20.60 -2.89
N ASP A 54 -25.35 -21.55 -3.63
CA ASP A 54 -25.80 -22.96 -3.61
C ASP A 54 -24.74 -23.97 -3.16
N LEU A 55 -23.56 -23.52 -2.71
CA LEU A 55 -22.53 -24.40 -2.18
C LEU A 55 -22.60 -24.45 -0.66
N ASN A 56 -23.27 -25.47 -0.14
CA ASN A 56 -23.15 -25.93 1.24
C ASN A 56 -21.73 -26.45 1.49
N PHE A 57 -20.73 -25.56 1.54
CA PHE A 57 -19.43 -25.88 2.11
C PHE A 57 -19.56 -25.82 3.62
N ARG A 58 -19.51 -27.00 4.25
CA ARG A 58 -19.12 -27.09 5.65
C ARG A 58 -17.79 -26.35 5.79
N ASN A 59 -17.83 -25.22 6.48
CA ASN A 59 -16.68 -24.40 6.83
C ASN A 59 -15.60 -25.25 7.52
N HIS A 60 -14.62 -25.70 6.76
CA HIS A 60 -13.28 -25.93 7.27
C HIS A 60 -12.36 -24.91 6.58
N ARG A 61 -12.50 -23.63 6.95
CA ARG A 61 -11.34 -22.76 6.96
C ARG A 61 -10.38 -23.41 7.95
N GLU A 62 -9.38 -24.14 7.49
CA GLU A 62 -8.24 -24.39 8.37
C GLU A 62 -7.77 -23.01 8.83
N GLN A 63 -7.85 -22.80 10.14
CA GLN A 63 -7.48 -21.54 10.76
C GLN A 63 -6.01 -21.30 10.39
N TYR A 64 -5.78 -20.29 9.57
CA TYR A 64 -4.46 -19.88 9.11
C TYR A 64 -3.44 -19.93 10.25
N ASP A 65 -2.25 -20.47 9.99
CA ASP A 65 -1.21 -20.59 11.01
C ASP A 65 -0.52 -19.25 11.27
N LEU A 66 -1.33 -18.29 11.73
CA LEU A 66 -0.90 -16.99 12.23
C LEU A 66 0.14 -17.16 13.35
N LYS A 67 0.07 -18.25 14.13
CA LYS A 67 1.04 -18.54 15.18
C LYS A 67 2.43 -18.73 14.58
N THR A 68 2.55 -19.51 13.50
CA THR A 68 3.83 -19.70 12.82
C THR A 68 4.33 -18.42 12.16
N ILE A 69 3.47 -17.63 11.51
CA ILE A 69 3.89 -16.35 10.91
C ILE A 69 4.37 -15.35 11.96
N LYS A 70 3.63 -15.24 13.09
CA LYS A 70 4.06 -14.44 14.24
C LYS A 70 5.42 -14.89 14.77
N LYS A 71 5.65 -16.20 14.85
CA LYS A 71 6.94 -16.77 15.27
C LYS A 71 8.06 -16.44 14.28
N ILE A 72 7.82 -16.52 12.97
CA ILE A 72 8.80 -16.18 11.92
C ILE A 72 9.27 -14.74 12.08
N PHE A 73 8.34 -13.79 12.26
CA PHE A 73 8.70 -12.38 12.48
C PHE A 73 9.11 -12.07 13.92
N SER A 74 8.90 -12.99 14.85
CA SER A 74 9.05 -12.79 16.29
C SER A 74 8.22 -11.60 16.81
N GLN A 75 7.03 -11.39 16.25
CA GLN A 75 6.14 -10.26 16.54
C GLN A 75 4.67 -10.67 16.48
N GLU A 76 3.79 -9.91 17.14
CA GLU A 76 2.36 -10.22 17.18
C GLU A 76 1.58 -9.77 15.93
N GLY A 77 2.04 -8.73 15.23
CA GLY A 77 1.30 -8.09 14.15
C GLY A 77 -0.02 -7.45 14.61
N THR A 78 -0.78 -6.92 13.66
CA THR A 78 -2.12 -6.35 13.88
C THR A 78 -3.07 -6.78 12.76
N THR A 79 -4.36 -6.87 13.07
CA THR A 79 -5.40 -7.11 12.05
C THR A 79 -6.22 -5.85 11.86
N ALA A 80 -6.31 -5.36 10.62
CA ALA A 80 -7.15 -4.22 10.27
C ALA A 80 -7.67 -4.42 8.85
N GLY A 81 -8.95 -4.10 8.60
CA GLY A 81 -9.53 -4.19 7.25
C GLY A 81 -9.44 -5.58 6.61
N GLY A 82 -9.49 -6.66 7.40
CA GLY A 82 -9.42 -8.03 6.90
C GLY A 82 -8.01 -8.55 6.57
N VAL A 83 -6.97 -7.72 6.70
CA VAL A 83 -5.58 -8.11 6.44
C VAL A 83 -4.78 -8.17 7.73
N PHE A 84 -3.76 -9.03 7.75
CA PHE A 84 -2.86 -9.20 8.89
C PHE A 84 -1.50 -8.57 8.59
N LYS A 85 -1.12 -7.55 9.37
CA LYS A 85 -0.01 -6.65 9.08
C LYS A 85 1.09 -6.73 10.14
N PHE A 86 2.33 -6.67 9.69
CA PHE A 86 3.53 -6.51 10.51
C PHE A 86 4.21 -5.18 10.17
N THR A 87 4.86 -4.58 11.16
CA THR A 87 5.62 -3.35 11.01
C THR A 87 6.99 -3.52 11.65
N PHE A 88 8.01 -2.91 11.06
CA PHE A 88 9.42 -3.00 11.47
C PHE A 88 10.04 -1.60 11.43
N PRO A 89 9.81 -0.78 12.47
CA PRO A 89 10.41 0.55 12.58
C PRO A 89 11.94 0.46 12.68
N ARG A 90 12.65 1.24 11.87
CA ARG A 90 14.12 1.34 11.85
C ARG A 90 14.68 2.12 13.04
N PHE A 91 14.41 1.66 14.27
CA PHE A 91 14.91 2.26 15.51
C PHE A 91 16.43 2.18 15.70
N ASP A 92 17.11 1.41 14.85
CA ASP A 92 18.55 1.34 14.68
C ASP A 92 19.13 2.57 13.96
N LEU A 93 18.32 3.26 13.15
CA LEU A 93 18.74 4.41 12.37
C LEU A 93 18.49 5.74 13.10
N LYS A 94 19.32 6.73 12.77
CA LYS A 94 19.16 8.14 13.17
C LYS A 94 19.18 9.01 11.92
N VAL A 95 18.05 9.05 11.21
CA VAL A 95 17.91 9.82 9.96
C VAL A 95 17.56 11.27 10.27
N ARG A 96 18.13 12.20 9.49
CA ARG A 96 17.86 13.63 9.62
C ARG A 96 17.56 14.29 8.29
N ILE A 97 16.67 15.28 8.30
CA ILE A 97 16.45 16.24 7.21
C ILE A 97 16.57 17.64 7.81
N ASP A 98 17.43 18.50 7.28
CA ASP A 98 17.62 19.88 7.76
C ASP A 98 17.77 20.00 9.30
N GLY A 99 18.51 19.06 9.90
CA GLY A 99 18.76 18.99 11.35
C GLY A 99 17.63 18.34 12.18
N ILE A 100 16.44 18.17 11.62
CA ILE A 100 15.30 17.48 12.25
C ILE A 100 15.57 15.98 12.25
N ILE A 101 15.46 15.33 13.43
CA ILE A 101 15.49 13.87 13.53
C ILE A 101 14.14 13.32 13.06
N ILE A 102 14.18 12.38 12.13
CA ILE A 102 13.00 11.67 11.62
C ILE A 102 12.72 10.50 12.56
N GLU A 103 11.58 10.54 13.26
CA GLU A 103 11.15 9.42 14.07
C GLU A 103 10.79 8.23 13.17
N PRO A 104 11.14 6.98 13.54
CA PRO A 104 10.83 5.85 12.69
C PRO A 104 9.34 5.66 12.39
N ASP A 105 8.47 5.98 13.35
CA ASP A 105 7.01 5.98 13.13
C ASP A 105 6.55 7.10 12.17
N LEU A 106 7.35 8.16 11.92
CA LEU A 106 6.99 9.19 10.93
C LEU A 106 7.10 8.64 9.50
N ALA A 107 8.23 7.99 9.17
CA ALA A 107 8.55 7.62 7.79
C ALA A 107 9.53 6.45 7.59
N LEU A 108 10.03 5.80 8.64
CA LEU A 108 11.10 4.78 8.55
C LEU A 108 10.64 3.41 9.05
N THR A 109 9.40 3.06 8.75
CA THR A 109 8.80 1.80 9.19
C THR A 109 8.49 0.92 7.99
N SER A 110 9.26 -0.16 7.85
CA SER A 110 8.93 -1.23 6.89
C SER A 110 7.63 -1.90 7.32
N TRP A 111 6.84 -2.40 6.37
CA TRP A 111 5.67 -3.20 6.67
C TRP A 111 5.42 -4.30 5.64
N VAL A 112 4.76 -5.35 6.08
CA VAL A 112 4.15 -6.36 5.20
C VAL A 112 2.75 -6.69 5.68
N ALA A 113 1.83 -6.88 4.76
CA ALA A 113 0.43 -7.22 5.04
C ALA A 113 0.03 -8.45 4.23
N PHE A 114 -0.68 -9.36 4.88
CA PHE A 114 -1.22 -10.58 4.29
C PHE A 114 -2.73 -10.44 4.14
N ASN A 115 -3.20 -10.45 2.89
CA ASN A 115 -4.59 -10.63 2.55
C ASN A 115 -4.84 -12.12 2.29
N GLN A 116 -5.72 -12.72 3.09
CA GLN A 116 -6.06 -14.13 2.95
C GLN A 116 -7.09 -14.31 1.84
N LEU A 117 -6.78 -15.24 0.95
CA LEU A 117 -7.65 -15.67 -0.14
C LEU A 117 -7.99 -17.14 0.12
N GLU A 118 -8.86 -17.73 -0.71
CA GLU A 118 -9.45 -19.04 -0.40
C GLU A 118 -8.41 -20.12 -0.08
N ASN A 119 -7.41 -20.29 -0.95
CA ASN A 119 -6.39 -21.34 -0.83
C ASN A 119 -4.95 -20.82 -0.79
N HIS A 120 -4.74 -19.51 -0.78
CA HIS A 120 -3.42 -18.87 -0.75
C HIS A 120 -3.52 -17.46 -0.14
N SER A 121 -2.40 -16.76 -0.03
CA SER A 121 -2.36 -15.37 0.41
C SER A 121 -1.74 -14.47 -0.65
N MET A 122 -2.28 -13.26 -0.77
CA MET A 122 -1.56 -12.13 -1.34
C MET A 122 -0.83 -11.42 -0.21
N MET A 123 0.45 -11.16 -0.39
CA MET A 123 1.30 -10.39 0.52
C MET A 123 1.78 -9.15 -0.23
N MET A 124 1.66 -7.99 0.39
CA MET A 124 2.25 -6.75 -0.11
C MET A 124 3.08 -6.11 0.99
N GLY A 125 4.07 -5.32 0.62
CA GLY A 125 4.92 -4.65 1.57
C GLY A 125 5.62 -3.43 1.01
N ASP A 126 6.27 -2.74 1.92
CA ASP A 126 7.11 -1.57 1.71
C ASP A 126 8.27 -1.70 2.70
N LEU A 127 9.49 -1.86 2.17
CA LEU A 127 10.69 -2.05 2.98
C LEU A 127 11.55 -0.80 2.97
N VAL A 128 11.95 -0.35 4.16
CA VAL A 128 12.83 0.79 4.41
C VAL A 128 14.27 0.31 4.52
N LEU A 129 15.09 0.68 3.56
CA LEU A 129 16.45 0.16 3.35
C LEU A 129 17.47 1.30 3.28
N LEU A 130 18.69 1.05 3.76
CA LEU A 130 19.86 1.84 3.39
C LEU A 130 20.25 1.51 1.93
N GLU A 131 20.93 2.43 1.25
CA GLU A 131 21.34 2.24 -0.15
C GLU A 131 22.14 0.95 -0.37
N ASN A 132 23.04 0.61 0.57
CA ASN A 132 23.85 -0.61 0.51
C ASN A 132 23.07 -1.90 0.84
N GLU A 133 21.88 -1.79 1.43
CA GLU A 133 21.01 -2.93 1.74
C GLU A 133 20.14 -3.34 0.52
N VAL A 134 19.89 -2.42 -0.42
CA VAL A 134 18.95 -2.63 -1.54
C VAL A 134 19.27 -3.86 -2.38
N GLY A 135 20.49 -3.97 -2.91
CA GLY A 135 20.88 -5.06 -3.82
C GLY A 135 20.74 -6.45 -3.21
N PRO A 136 21.34 -6.72 -2.02
CA PRO A 136 21.18 -8.00 -1.32
C PRO A 136 19.72 -8.34 -1.00
N VAL A 137 18.94 -7.35 -0.55
CA VAL A 137 17.51 -7.54 -0.22
C VAL A 137 16.69 -7.92 -1.44
N ILE A 138 16.84 -7.19 -2.56
CA ILE A 138 16.14 -7.52 -3.83
C ILE A 138 16.49 -8.94 -4.28
N SER A 139 17.76 -9.32 -4.24
CA SER A 139 18.21 -10.65 -4.65
C SER A 139 17.53 -11.74 -3.81
N SER A 140 17.54 -11.57 -2.48
CA SER A 140 16.87 -12.49 -1.56
C SER A 140 15.36 -12.57 -1.80
N LEU A 141 14.68 -11.45 -2.08
CA LEU A 141 13.23 -11.45 -2.34
C LEU A 141 12.90 -12.26 -3.60
N ILE A 142 13.63 -12.02 -4.70
CA ILE A 142 13.43 -12.72 -5.98
C ILE A 142 13.68 -14.22 -5.84
N GLU A 143 14.76 -14.62 -5.15
CA GLU A 143 15.06 -16.03 -4.87
C GLU A 143 13.98 -16.74 -4.05
N ASN A 144 13.21 -15.98 -3.25
CA ASN A 144 12.09 -16.48 -2.46
C ASN A 144 10.74 -16.29 -3.16
N GLY A 145 10.72 -15.94 -4.46
CA GLY A 145 9.50 -15.79 -5.26
C GLY A 145 8.66 -14.57 -4.88
N ILE A 146 9.29 -13.53 -4.31
CA ILE A 146 8.66 -12.25 -3.97
C ILE A 146 9.07 -11.22 -5.03
N GLU A 147 8.08 -10.61 -5.66
CA GLU A 147 8.23 -9.62 -6.71
C GLU A 147 8.61 -8.26 -6.13
N VAL A 148 9.48 -7.55 -6.82
CA VAL A 148 9.75 -6.13 -6.61
C VAL A 148 8.82 -5.32 -7.49
N THR A 149 7.97 -4.50 -6.89
CA THR A 149 6.95 -3.70 -7.61
C THR A 149 7.30 -2.22 -7.69
N GLY A 150 8.26 -1.75 -6.89
CA GLY A 150 8.79 -0.40 -6.96
C GLY A 150 10.02 -0.20 -6.09
N LEU A 151 10.96 0.63 -6.53
CA LEU A 151 12.10 1.10 -5.75
C LEU A 151 12.23 2.61 -5.95
N HIS A 152 12.13 3.38 -4.86
CA HIS A 152 12.15 4.85 -4.93
C HIS A 152 12.48 5.45 -3.56
N ASN A 153 12.31 6.77 -3.45
CA ASN A 153 12.43 7.53 -2.22
C ASN A 153 11.05 8.02 -1.74
N HIS A 154 10.85 8.12 -0.43
CA HIS A 154 9.73 8.91 0.14
C HIS A 154 10.19 10.31 0.53
N LEU A 155 11.48 10.48 0.83
CA LEU A 155 12.08 11.69 1.38
C LEU A 155 13.13 12.26 0.41
N LEU A 156 13.48 13.53 0.62
CA LEU A 156 14.61 14.19 -0.05
C LEU A 156 15.53 14.80 1.01
N TYR A 157 16.83 14.81 0.72
CA TYR A 157 17.89 15.39 1.55
C TYR A 157 18.09 14.73 2.91
N GLU A 158 17.54 13.54 3.11
CA GLU A 158 17.73 12.77 4.32
C GLU A 158 19.15 12.17 4.41
N SER A 159 19.70 12.14 5.62
CA SER A 159 20.99 11.54 5.92
C SER A 159 20.90 10.65 7.17
N PRO A 160 21.33 9.36 7.11
CA PRO A 160 21.77 8.65 5.91
C PRO A 160 20.63 8.52 4.88
N ARG A 161 20.99 8.26 3.62
CA ARG A 161 20.04 8.11 2.52
C ARG A 161 19.20 6.84 2.72
N ILE A 162 17.90 6.95 2.48
CA ILE A 162 16.94 5.87 2.65
C ILE A 162 16.22 5.58 1.33
N MET A 163 16.10 4.30 1.03
CA MET A 163 15.36 3.78 -0.12
C MET A 163 14.16 2.96 0.36
N TYR A 164 13.10 2.99 -0.44
CA TYR A 164 11.83 2.32 -0.16
C TYR A 164 11.56 1.33 -1.28
N LEU A 165 11.29 0.09 -0.90
CA LEU A 165 11.14 -1.03 -1.81
C LEU A 165 9.75 -1.65 -1.62
N HIS A 166 8.86 -1.43 -2.60
CA HIS A 166 7.58 -2.11 -2.65
C HIS A 166 7.72 -3.53 -3.16
N ILE A 167 7.01 -4.43 -2.50
CA ILE A 167 7.06 -5.86 -2.78
C ILE A 167 5.65 -6.44 -2.86
N LYS A 168 5.52 -7.52 -3.63
CA LYS A 168 4.31 -8.33 -3.75
C LYS A 168 4.67 -9.81 -3.81
N GLY A 169 3.81 -10.67 -3.27
CA GLY A 169 3.93 -12.11 -3.46
C GLY A 169 2.56 -12.77 -3.32
N GLU A 170 2.37 -13.88 -4.02
CA GLU A 170 1.13 -14.64 -4.01
C GLU A 170 1.46 -16.13 -3.80
N GLY A 171 0.80 -16.78 -2.86
CA GLY A 171 1.04 -18.21 -2.58
C GLY A 171 0.99 -18.59 -1.11
N ASP A 172 1.86 -19.52 -0.72
CA ASP A 172 1.93 -20.02 0.65
C ASP A 172 2.40 -18.91 1.61
N PRO A 173 1.58 -18.54 2.59
CA PRO A 173 1.88 -17.43 3.49
C PRO A 173 3.08 -17.66 4.42
N ILE A 174 3.38 -18.91 4.77
CA ILE A 174 4.53 -19.28 5.60
C ILE A 174 5.81 -19.08 4.79
N LYS A 175 5.81 -19.51 3.52
CA LYS A 175 6.94 -19.28 2.61
C LYS A 175 7.15 -17.79 2.32
N LEU A 176 6.07 -17.05 2.09
CA LEU A 176 6.13 -15.60 1.91
C LEU A 176 6.71 -14.90 3.17
N ALA A 177 6.25 -15.28 4.36
CA ALA A 177 6.79 -14.75 5.61
C ALA A 177 8.27 -15.09 5.81
N GLN A 178 8.69 -16.33 5.48
CA GLN A 178 10.09 -16.75 5.52
C GLN A 178 10.93 -15.94 4.53
N GLY A 179 10.46 -15.74 3.30
CA GLY A 179 11.15 -14.94 2.28
C GLY A 179 11.40 -13.50 2.73
N VAL A 180 10.38 -12.84 3.29
CA VAL A 180 10.53 -11.49 3.86
C VAL A 180 11.49 -11.50 5.05
N ARG A 181 11.40 -12.51 5.94
CA ARG A 181 12.29 -12.63 7.09
C ARG A 181 13.74 -12.80 6.67
N ASN A 182 14.01 -13.61 5.65
CA ASN A 182 15.34 -13.81 5.08
C ASN A 182 15.88 -12.49 4.51
N ALA A 183 15.08 -11.79 3.72
CA ALA A 183 15.46 -10.51 3.14
C ALA A 183 15.78 -9.45 4.23
N LEU A 184 14.91 -9.30 5.23
CA LEU A 184 15.15 -8.35 6.33
C LEU A 184 16.37 -8.74 7.20
N SER A 185 16.75 -10.02 7.27
CA SER A 185 17.94 -10.46 8.00
C SER A 185 19.26 -10.01 7.35
N LEU A 186 19.22 -9.53 6.10
CA LEU A 186 20.34 -8.90 5.40
C LEU A 186 20.50 -7.42 5.76
N THR A 187 19.68 -6.91 6.68
CA THR A 187 19.67 -5.51 7.14
C THR A 187 19.87 -5.45 8.66
N SER A 188 20.07 -4.26 9.21
CA SER A 188 20.01 -4.04 10.67
C SER A 188 18.61 -3.80 11.22
N THR A 189 17.55 -4.02 10.41
CA THR A 189 16.16 -3.80 10.82
C THR A 189 15.83 -4.59 12.10
N PRO A 190 15.42 -3.91 13.18
CA PRO A 190 15.13 -4.58 14.44
C PRO A 190 13.79 -5.30 14.39
N PHE A 191 13.72 -6.43 15.09
CA PHE A 191 12.48 -7.17 15.32
C PHE A 191 12.06 -7.05 16.78
N ASN A 192 10.77 -6.85 17.02
CA ASN A 192 10.18 -6.80 18.36
C ASN A 192 10.75 -5.71 19.28
N ILE A 193 11.15 -4.56 18.72
CA ILE A 193 11.55 -3.41 19.50
C ILE A 193 10.39 -2.42 19.59
N LYS A 194 10.01 -2.07 20.82
CA LYS A 194 9.14 -0.94 21.11
C LYS A 194 9.98 0.10 21.85
N LYS A 195 10.03 1.33 21.33
CA LYS A 195 10.57 2.47 22.07
C LYS A 195 9.41 3.32 22.57
N GLN A 196 9.48 3.73 23.83
CA GLN A 196 8.66 4.84 24.32
C GLN A 196 9.30 6.14 23.86
N GLN A 197 8.47 7.03 23.32
CA GLN A 197 8.86 8.37 22.97
C GLN A 197 8.27 9.35 24.02
N PRO A 198 8.84 10.55 24.16
CA PRO A 198 8.22 11.57 25.02
C PRO A 198 6.84 11.95 24.47
N PRO A 199 5.91 12.42 25.32
CA PRO A 199 4.60 12.86 24.85
C PRO A 199 4.71 14.04 23.88
N SER A 200 3.84 14.09 22.88
CA SER A 200 3.72 15.22 21.97
C SER A 200 3.38 16.53 22.69
N GLN A 201 3.92 17.65 22.18
CA GLN A 201 3.52 19.00 22.59
C GLN A 201 2.42 19.60 21.67
N VAL A 202 2.03 18.86 20.62
CA VAL A 202 0.99 19.22 19.65
C VAL A 202 -0.28 18.45 19.97
N ASP A 203 -1.43 19.13 19.91
CA ASP A 203 -2.74 18.50 20.08
C ASP A 203 -3.16 17.72 18.82
N TRP A 204 -2.97 16.40 18.86
CA TRP A 204 -3.38 15.51 17.77
C TRP A 204 -4.88 15.53 17.52
N LYS A 205 -5.72 15.80 18.52
CA LYS A 205 -7.18 15.85 18.32
C LYS A 205 -7.58 17.02 17.44
N ALA A 206 -6.88 18.15 17.53
CA ALA A 206 -7.12 19.29 16.65
C ALA A 206 -6.90 18.93 15.18
N ILE A 207 -5.81 18.22 14.87
CA ILE A 207 -5.50 17.73 13.52
C ILE A 207 -6.56 16.74 13.04
N GLU A 208 -6.89 15.73 13.86
CA GLU A 208 -7.92 14.74 13.52
C GLU A 208 -9.29 15.38 13.25
N ASN A 209 -9.68 16.40 14.03
CA ASN A 209 -10.93 17.12 13.85
C ASN A 209 -10.96 17.90 12.52
N ILE A 210 -9.84 18.51 12.13
CA ILE A 210 -9.73 19.20 10.83
C ILE A 210 -9.81 18.21 9.67
N LEU A 211 -9.08 17.09 9.78
CA LEU A 211 -9.04 16.06 8.74
C LEU A 211 -10.35 15.27 8.67
N GLY A 212 -11.10 15.16 9.77
CA GLY A 212 -12.30 14.33 9.88
C GLY A 212 -11.98 12.83 10.03
N HIS A 213 -10.73 12.48 10.34
CA HIS A 213 -10.26 11.10 10.46
C HIS A 213 -9.46 10.91 11.75
N LYS A 214 -9.64 9.75 12.38
CA LYS A 214 -8.84 9.32 13.53
C LYS A 214 -7.54 8.66 13.07
N GLY A 215 -6.47 8.88 13.82
CA GLY A 215 -5.16 8.31 13.55
C GLY A 215 -4.67 7.37 14.65
N SER A 216 -3.53 6.73 14.39
CA SER A 216 -2.75 6.04 15.41
C SER A 216 -1.82 7.04 16.11
N HIS A 217 -1.86 7.05 17.44
CA HIS A 217 -1.03 7.95 18.26
C HIS A 217 0.18 7.15 18.75
N LYS A 218 1.37 7.63 18.40
CA LYS A 218 2.68 7.06 18.73
C LYS A 218 3.51 8.13 19.45
N ASP A 219 3.03 8.53 20.63
CA ASP A 219 3.57 9.62 21.45
C ASP A 219 3.79 10.94 20.66
N THR A 220 4.99 11.16 20.09
CA THR A 220 5.31 12.33 19.27
C THR A 220 4.82 12.26 17.83
N VAL A 221 4.27 11.12 17.39
CA VAL A 221 3.81 10.92 16.01
C VAL A 221 2.31 10.62 15.96
N LEU A 222 1.61 11.25 15.01
CA LEU A 222 0.25 10.92 14.60
C LEU A 222 0.29 10.35 13.19
N GLN A 223 -0.21 9.13 13.01
CA GLN A 223 -0.31 8.48 11.69
C GLN A 223 -1.78 8.38 11.26
N LEU A 224 -2.11 8.91 10.09
CA LEU A 224 -3.45 8.78 9.51
C LEU A 224 -3.39 7.96 8.22
N SER A 225 -4.40 7.10 8.07
CA SER A 225 -4.65 6.31 6.86
C SER A 225 -6.06 6.61 6.39
N VAL A 226 -6.19 7.39 5.32
CA VAL A 226 -7.49 7.81 4.79
C VAL A 226 -7.80 7.01 3.53
N PRO A 227 -8.78 6.08 3.56
CA PRO A 227 -9.07 5.22 2.42
C PRO A 227 -9.69 6.03 1.27
N ARG A 228 -9.39 5.61 0.04
CA ARG A 228 -10.18 6.00 -1.14
C ARG A 228 -11.58 5.38 -1.07
N THR A 229 -12.55 6.06 -1.67
CA THR A 229 -13.93 5.63 -1.84
C THR A 229 -14.12 4.76 -3.09
N ILE A 230 -13.18 4.81 -4.02
CA ILE A 230 -13.15 3.93 -5.19
C ILE A 230 -12.70 2.51 -4.83
N ILE A 231 -13.19 1.54 -5.58
CA ILE A 231 -12.69 0.15 -5.49
C ILE A 231 -11.38 0.07 -6.27
N ILE A 232 -10.35 -0.43 -5.59
CA ILE A 232 -9.05 -0.71 -6.17
C ILE A 232 -8.86 -2.22 -6.14
N SER A 233 -8.38 -2.76 -7.24
CA SER A 233 -8.12 -4.19 -7.39
C SER A 233 -6.74 -4.43 -7.96
N GLU A 234 -6.18 -5.61 -7.67
CA GLU A 234 -4.98 -6.11 -8.32
C GLU A 234 -5.17 -7.59 -8.62
N ASN A 235 -4.76 -8.05 -9.81
CA ASN A 235 -5.03 -9.41 -10.30
C ASN A 235 -6.53 -9.82 -10.20
N GLY A 236 -7.44 -8.85 -10.32
CA GLY A 236 -8.88 -9.09 -10.20
C GLY A 236 -9.41 -9.18 -8.77
N GLN A 237 -8.56 -9.04 -7.76
CA GLN A 237 -8.95 -9.10 -6.35
C GLN A 237 -9.05 -7.70 -5.79
N GLN A 238 -10.16 -7.39 -5.10
CA GLN A 238 -10.30 -6.14 -4.39
C GLN A 238 -9.27 -6.04 -3.26
N LEU A 239 -8.51 -4.95 -3.25
CA LEU A 239 -7.53 -4.69 -2.22
C LEU A 239 -8.19 -3.99 -1.02
N SER A 240 -7.80 -4.43 0.19
CA SER A 240 -8.13 -3.71 1.41
C SER A 240 -7.33 -2.41 1.48
N PRO A 241 -7.89 -1.30 2.01
CA PRO A 241 -7.14 -0.06 2.20
C PRO A 241 -5.85 -0.20 3.03
N ALA A 242 -5.81 -1.22 3.91
CA ALA A 242 -4.65 -1.54 4.73
C ALA A 242 -3.48 -2.20 3.95
N MET A 243 -3.67 -2.52 2.67
CA MET A 243 -2.64 -3.03 1.74
C MET A 243 -1.80 -1.91 1.09
N GLY A 244 -1.81 -0.69 1.66
CA GLY A 244 -0.96 0.42 1.18
C GLY A 244 -1.57 1.27 0.07
N ILE A 245 -2.90 1.35 0.02
CA ILE A 245 -3.66 2.09 -1.02
C ILE A 245 -4.55 3.20 -0.43
N SER A 246 -4.33 3.56 0.84
CA SER A 246 -4.94 4.70 1.51
C SER A 246 -3.99 5.89 1.41
N HIS A 247 -4.51 7.12 1.42
CA HIS A 247 -3.65 8.28 1.65
C HIS A 247 -2.99 8.15 3.03
N ALA A 248 -1.66 8.12 3.06
CA ALA A 248 -0.90 8.13 4.29
C ALA A 248 -0.52 9.58 4.63
N ILE A 249 -0.87 10.05 5.82
CA ILE A 249 -0.51 11.39 6.30
C ILE A 249 -0.01 11.26 7.73
N ASN A 250 1.28 11.48 7.91
CA ASN A 250 1.93 11.35 9.20
C ASN A 250 2.45 12.71 9.66
N PHE A 251 2.34 12.98 10.96
CA PHE A 251 2.84 14.17 11.62
C PHE A 251 3.76 13.76 12.76
N GLN A 252 4.88 14.46 12.92
CA GLN A 252 5.75 14.38 14.09
C GLN A 252 5.85 15.74 14.75
N SER A 253 5.71 15.80 16.07
CA SER A 253 5.89 17.03 16.85
C SER A 253 7.36 17.45 16.89
N ILE A 254 7.60 18.75 16.64
CA ILE A 254 8.90 19.42 16.79
C ILE A 254 8.63 20.69 17.59
N GLY A 255 8.63 20.57 18.92
CA GLY A 255 8.08 21.61 19.79
C GLY A 255 6.62 21.88 19.44
N GLN A 256 6.28 23.13 19.14
CA GLN A 256 4.92 23.57 18.82
C GLN A 256 4.55 23.50 17.32
N ILE A 257 5.48 23.07 16.46
CA ILE A 257 5.22 22.83 15.04
C ILE A 257 5.33 21.34 14.73
N VAL A 258 5.07 20.96 13.48
CA VAL A 258 5.17 19.59 13.00
C VAL A 258 6.07 19.48 11.79
N ALA A 259 6.80 18.38 11.68
CA ALA A 259 7.19 17.83 10.39
C ALA A 259 6.12 16.85 9.92
N THR A 260 5.84 16.82 8.62
CA THR A 260 4.82 15.95 8.04
C THR A 260 5.25 15.38 6.70
N THR A 261 4.87 14.13 6.48
CA THR A 261 5.14 13.37 5.25
C THR A 261 4.13 12.23 5.11
N GLY A 262 4.23 11.51 4.01
CA GLY A 262 3.30 10.47 3.60
C GLY A 262 3.12 10.51 2.10
N ASP A 263 1.98 10.03 1.64
CA ASP A 263 1.62 9.99 0.23
C ASP A 263 0.12 10.19 -0.01
N PHE A 264 -0.20 10.69 -1.20
CA PHE A 264 -1.55 10.68 -1.73
C PHE A 264 -1.68 9.67 -2.85
N VAL A 265 -2.63 8.75 -2.72
CA VAL A 265 -3.07 7.82 -3.77
C VAL A 265 -4.03 8.52 -4.73
N LEU A 266 -3.68 8.65 -6.00
CA LEU A 266 -4.35 9.50 -6.97
C LEU A 266 -4.64 8.78 -8.28
N LEU A 267 -5.73 9.19 -8.94
CA LEU A 267 -5.97 8.91 -10.35
C LEU A 267 -5.15 9.86 -11.23
N ALA A 268 -4.94 9.48 -12.50
CA ALA A 268 -4.14 10.26 -13.45
C ALA A 268 -4.57 11.74 -13.56
N ASN A 269 -5.88 12.00 -13.56
CA ASN A 269 -6.45 13.36 -13.65
C ASN A 269 -6.35 14.16 -12.35
N GLU A 270 -6.01 13.54 -11.22
CA GLU A 270 -5.88 14.18 -9.90
C GLU A 270 -4.43 14.61 -9.60
N VAL A 271 -3.43 13.98 -10.25
CA VAL A 271 -1.99 14.21 -10.00
C VAL A 271 -1.64 15.71 -10.07
N ASN A 272 -1.84 16.35 -11.22
CA ASN A 272 -1.44 17.74 -11.42
C ASN A 272 -2.24 18.75 -10.56
N PRO A 273 -3.57 18.61 -10.38
CA PRO A 273 -4.32 19.40 -9.41
C PRO A 273 -3.74 19.32 -7.99
N VAL A 274 -3.42 18.11 -7.50
CA VAL A 274 -2.84 17.93 -6.17
C VAL A 274 -1.43 18.50 -6.09
N THR A 275 -0.58 18.28 -7.09
CA THR A 275 0.74 18.93 -7.22
C THR A 275 0.63 20.45 -7.08
N SER A 276 -0.34 21.08 -7.75
CA SER A 276 -0.56 22.52 -7.67
C SER A 276 -0.95 22.97 -6.27
N ILE A 277 -1.84 22.23 -5.58
CA ILE A 277 -2.25 22.53 -4.20
C ILE A 277 -1.05 22.44 -3.24
N LEU A 278 -0.26 21.38 -3.35
CA LEU A 278 0.94 21.18 -2.52
C LEU A 278 1.95 22.32 -2.72
N ARG A 279 2.31 22.63 -3.97
CA ARG A 279 3.29 23.67 -4.28
C ARG A 279 2.84 25.07 -3.89
N LYS A 280 1.56 25.42 -4.10
CA LYS A 280 1.00 26.72 -3.67
C LYS A 280 1.07 26.92 -2.16
N ASN A 281 1.11 25.84 -1.39
CA ASN A 281 1.18 25.86 0.07
C ASN A 281 2.59 25.58 0.62
N ASN A 282 3.63 25.67 -0.22
CA ASN A 282 5.04 25.41 0.13
C ASN A 282 5.29 24.00 0.70
N ILE A 283 4.51 23.02 0.24
CA ILE A 283 4.73 21.61 0.55
C ILE A 283 5.60 21.03 -0.57
N TYR A 284 6.69 20.36 -0.20
CA TYR A 284 7.60 19.75 -1.15
C TYR A 284 7.03 18.44 -1.64
N ILE A 285 7.15 18.21 -2.95
CA ILE A 285 6.86 16.91 -3.56
C ILE A 285 8.19 16.19 -3.64
N THR A 286 8.28 15.02 -3.04
CA THR A 286 9.52 14.25 -2.92
C THR A 286 9.61 13.14 -3.96
N ALA A 287 8.47 12.61 -4.40
CA ALA A 287 8.39 11.63 -5.48
C ALA A 287 6.97 11.58 -6.10
N ILE A 288 6.87 11.15 -7.36
CA ILE A 288 5.62 10.75 -8.02
C ILE A 288 5.88 9.43 -8.76
N HIS A 289 5.20 8.35 -8.41
CA HIS A 289 5.40 7.02 -9.01
C HIS A 289 4.21 6.09 -8.74
N ASN A 290 4.38 4.79 -8.95
CA ASN A 290 3.42 3.73 -8.69
C ASN A 290 3.99 2.77 -7.63
N HIS A 291 3.14 2.13 -6.83
CA HIS A 291 3.54 1.07 -5.88
C HIS A 291 3.29 -0.33 -6.44
N MET A 292 2.34 -0.45 -7.38
CA MET A 292 1.88 -1.70 -7.98
C MET A 292 2.12 -1.70 -9.49
N LEU A 293 2.14 -2.91 -10.05
CA LEU A 293 2.40 -3.13 -11.48
C LEU A 293 1.11 -3.27 -12.30
N THR A 294 0.03 -3.78 -11.70
CA THR A 294 -1.16 -4.25 -12.43
C THR A 294 -2.49 -3.81 -11.78
N GLU A 295 -2.43 -2.84 -10.88
CA GLU A 295 -3.60 -2.33 -10.18
C GLU A 295 -4.60 -1.67 -11.13
N VAL A 296 -5.89 -1.82 -10.80
CA VAL A 296 -7.01 -1.22 -11.53
C VAL A 296 -7.94 -0.51 -10.53
N PRO A 297 -8.28 0.78 -10.76
CA PRO A 297 -7.74 1.65 -11.81
C PRO A 297 -6.25 1.96 -11.59
N ARG A 298 -5.55 2.47 -12.61
CA ARG A 298 -4.13 2.87 -12.49
C ARG A 298 -3.97 3.96 -11.44
N LEU A 299 -3.08 3.75 -10.46
CA LEU A 299 -2.89 4.66 -9.33
C LEU A 299 -1.51 5.30 -9.34
N PHE A 300 -1.43 6.59 -9.04
CA PHE A 300 -0.19 7.34 -8.85
C PHE A 300 -0.08 7.75 -7.38
N PHE A 301 1.13 7.71 -6.84
CA PHE A 301 1.44 8.07 -5.46
C PHE A 301 2.31 9.31 -5.49
N ILE A 302 1.86 10.39 -4.83
CA ILE A 302 2.64 11.61 -4.63
C ILE A 302 3.13 11.62 -3.19
N HIS A 303 4.44 11.44 -2.99
CA HIS A 303 5.07 11.65 -1.69
C HIS A 303 5.35 13.14 -1.45
N PHE A 304 5.30 13.54 -0.19
CA PHE A 304 5.52 14.92 0.20
C PHE A 304 6.33 15.10 1.49
N TRP A 305 6.88 16.29 1.66
CA TRP A 305 7.54 16.73 2.90
C TRP A 305 7.16 18.18 3.21
N ALA A 306 6.85 18.48 4.47
CA ALA A 306 6.68 19.84 4.95
C ALA A 306 7.00 19.97 6.44
N VAL A 307 7.34 21.20 6.83
CA VAL A 307 7.51 21.60 8.23
C VAL A 307 6.71 22.87 8.45
N GLY A 308 5.89 22.92 9.51
CA GLY A 308 5.07 24.10 9.78
C GLY A 308 3.99 23.91 10.84
N LYS A 309 3.05 24.86 10.92
CA LYS A 309 1.92 24.81 11.86
C LYS A 309 0.97 23.67 11.49
N SER A 310 0.63 22.85 12.48
CA SER A 310 -0.21 21.65 12.37
C SER A 310 -1.56 21.91 11.69
N GLU A 311 -2.29 22.93 12.14
CA GLU A 311 -3.66 23.20 11.67
C GLU A 311 -3.67 23.67 10.22
N LYS A 312 -2.68 24.49 9.83
CA LYS A 312 -2.54 24.97 8.46
C LYS A 312 -2.26 23.81 7.50
N LEU A 313 -1.33 22.93 7.86
CA LEU A 313 -1.01 21.74 7.05
C LEU A 313 -2.21 20.79 6.97
N ALA A 314 -2.89 20.55 8.09
CA ALA A 314 -4.10 19.72 8.13
C ALA A 314 -5.22 20.27 7.22
N GLN A 315 -5.44 21.58 7.18
CA GLN A 315 -6.42 22.20 6.27
C GLN A 315 -6.07 21.98 4.79
N VAL A 316 -4.80 22.10 4.43
CA VAL A 316 -4.34 21.82 3.05
C VAL A 316 -4.58 20.36 2.70
N PHE A 317 -4.19 19.43 3.57
CA PHE A 317 -4.39 18.00 3.33
C PHE A 317 -5.88 17.62 3.27
N LYS A 318 -6.73 18.25 4.09
CA LYS A 318 -8.19 18.08 3.98
C LYS A 318 -8.69 18.44 2.59
N SER A 319 -8.22 19.54 2.00
CA SER A 319 -8.62 19.94 0.65
C SER A 319 -8.17 18.95 -0.43
N ILE A 320 -7.03 18.29 -0.23
CA ILE A 320 -6.52 17.25 -1.14
C ILE A 320 -7.36 15.97 -1.01
N ILE A 321 -7.62 15.52 0.22
CA ILE A 321 -8.51 14.37 0.48
C ILE A 321 -9.89 14.63 -0.13
N ASP A 322 -10.41 15.86 -0.01
CA ASP A 322 -11.73 16.19 -0.57
C ASP A 322 -11.76 16.17 -2.10
N LEU A 323 -10.65 16.54 -2.73
CA LEU A 323 -10.47 16.47 -4.18
C LEU A 323 -10.31 15.03 -4.67
N ALA A 324 -9.62 14.20 -3.90
CA ALA A 324 -9.17 12.86 -4.26
C ALA A 324 -9.92 11.78 -3.46
N LYS A 325 -11.25 11.81 -3.44
CA LYS A 325 -12.08 10.82 -2.72
C LYS A 325 -12.11 9.49 -3.44
#